data_AF-A0A1N7PE81-F1
#
_entry.id   AF-A0A1N7PE81-F1
#
_cell.length_a   1.000
_cell.length_b   1.000
_cell.length_c   1.000
_cell.angle_alpha   90.00
_cell.angle_beta   90.00
_cell.angle_gamma   90.00
#
_symmetry.space_group_name_H-M   'P 1'
#
loop_
_entity.id
_entity.type
_entity.pdbx_description
1 polymer ?
#
loop_
_entity_poly.entity_id
_entity_poly.type
_entity_poly.pdbx_seq_one_letter_code
_entity_poly.pdbx_strand_id
1 'polypeptide(L)'
;MHDAKTNTSNFVLSDTTVQENNTSFPTDAKLCKKVIDYCNKIAGNEGIKQRQRYTKVSKQMVRNTYNGKHPKRAKAARKSQRQLKTIAMRLIRELQRNFNAEQQEFYKDLMTLYTKVVTQKRNDADKIYSIHKPFTRCIAKGKAHSQYEFGNKVGLITTANKGKKIILGIKAFLQTPYDGHTIEPLLEQMETSGQKLPKELVYDRGGRGKSEIKGVKISIPSTPRKKDTVYQKQTKRKKFRTRAAIEPIIGHLKTDFRLAKNYFMGETGPQINALLAATAWNMKKMMELLKHKIIFLFYTIQIMLFSNPVFKNKLNSGFC
;
A
#
# COMPACT_ATOMS: atom_id res chain seq x y z
N MET A 1 -9.28 33.19 -16.99
CA MET A 1 -8.13 33.68 -17.78
C MET A 1 -6.87 33.57 -16.93
N HIS A 2 -5.74 33.31 -17.59
CA HIS A 2 -4.48 32.77 -17.05
C HIS A 2 -3.90 33.49 -15.83
N ASP A 3 -3.83 32.80 -14.69
CA ASP A 3 -2.87 33.12 -13.62
C ASP A 3 -1.49 32.57 -13.98
N ALA A 4 -0.79 33.34 -14.79
CA ALA A 4 0.62 33.18 -15.11
C ALA A 4 1.48 33.63 -13.92
N LYS A 5 1.67 32.74 -12.91
CA LYS A 5 2.82 32.71 -11.98
C LYS A 5 2.68 31.58 -10.93
N THR A 6 2.41 30.36 -11.39
CA THR A 6 2.86 29.19 -10.63
C THR A 6 4.10 28.68 -11.33
N ASN A 7 5.28 28.88 -10.72
CA ASN A 7 6.48 28.13 -11.06
C ASN A 7 6.17 26.65 -10.78
N THR A 8 5.52 25.97 -11.73
CA THR A 8 5.39 24.52 -11.74
C THR A 8 6.81 24.00 -11.70
N SER A 9 7.17 23.36 -10.58
CA SER A 9 8.41 22.63 -10.52
C SER A 9 8.39 21.65 -11.68
N ASN A 10 9.35 21.74 -12.59
CA ASN A 10 9.48 20.86 -13.75
C ASN A 10 9.68 19.37 -13.39
N PHE A 11 9.63 19.04 -12.11
CA PHE A 11 9.79 17.70 -11.58
C PHE A 11 8.65 17.32 -10.65
N VAL A 12 8.36 16.01 -10.60
CA VAL A 12 7.45 15.38 -9.65
C VAL A 12 8.25 14.59 -8.63
N LEU A 13 7.60 14.24 -7.53
CA LEU A 13 8.17 13.39 -6.48
C LEU A 13 7.53 12.01 -6.60
N SER A 14 8.29 10.95 -6.35
CA SER A 14 7.75 9.60 -6.26
C SER A 14 8.40 8.84 -5.11
N ASP A 15 7.64 7.89 -4.57
CA ASP A 15 8.05 7.00 -3.50
C ASP A 15 7.16 5.76 -3.50
N THR A 16 7.55 4.74 -2.74
CA THR A 16 6.72 3.57 -2.49
C THR A 16 6.41 3.42 -1.01
N THR A 17 5.28 2.79 -0.73
CA THR A 17 4.86 2.40 0.61
C THR A 17 4.25 1.01 0.56
N VAL A 18 4.12 0.37 1.71
CA VAL A 18 3.30 -0.84 1.85
C VAL A 18 1.91 -0.44 2.32
N GLN A 19 0.91 -1.03 1.69
CA GLN A 19 -0.46 -1.11 2.17
C GLN A 19 -0.67 -2.50 2.76
N GLU A 20 -0.88 -2.58 4.08
CA GLU A 20 -1.09 -3.88 4.74
C GLU A 20 -2.44 -4.46 4.32
N ASN A 21 -2.52 -5.79 4.21
CA ASN A 21 -3.80 -6.44 4.01
C ASN A 21 -4.46 -6.71 5.36
N ASN A 22 -5.80 -6.64 5.41
CA ASN A 22 -6.57 -7.02 6.60
C ASN A 22 -6.49 -8.52 6.89
N THR A 23 -5.35 -8.92 7.45
CA THR A 23 -4.99 -10.30 7.76
C THR A 23 -4.41 -10.37 9.17
N SER A 24 -4.57 -11.51 9.83
CA SER A 24 -3.88 -11.80 11.08
C SER A 24 -2.42 -12.12 10.81
N PHE A 25 -1.53 -11.77 11.75
CA PHE A 25 -0.10 -12.05 11.62
C PHE A 25 0.16 -13.51 11.20
N PRO A 26 0.79 -13.73 10.03
CA PRO A 26 0.79 -15.02 9.36
C PRO A 26 1.92 -15.91 9.88
N THR A 27 1.58 -16.81 10.78
CA THR A 27 2.49 -17.88 11.20
C THR A 27 2.14 -19.18 10.47
N ASP A 28 3.14 -19.98 10.12
CA ASP A 28 2.93 -21.27 9.45
C ASP A 28 1.95 -22.17 10.24
N ALA A 29 2.03 -22.14 11.57
CA ALA A 29 1.10 -22.87 12.44
C ALA A 29 -0.36 -22.38 12.32
N LYS A 30 -0.59 -21.06 12.30
CA LYS A 30 -1.93 -20.49 12.08
C LYS A 30 -2.45 -20.79 10.68
N LEU A 31 -1.58 -20.76 9.67
CA LEU A 31 -1.95 -21.11 8.29
C LEU A 31 -2.37 -22.58 8.18
N CYS A 32 -1.58 -23.51 8.73
CA CYS A 32 -1.94 -24.93 8.77
C CYS A 32 -3.28 -25.16 9.50
N LYS A 33 -3.51 -24.48 10.62
CA LYS A 33 -4.80 -24.58 11.32
C LYS A 33 -5.96 -24.06 10.47
N LYS A 34 -5.80 -22.92 9.78
CA LYS A 34 -6.84 -22.41 8.88
C LYS A 34 -7.16 -23.41 7.76
N VAL A 35 -6.15 -24.06 7.17
CA VAL A 35 -6.35 -25.14 6.19
C VAL A 35 -7.17 -26.28 6.80
N ILE A 36 -6.83 -26.74 8.01
CA ILE A 36 -7.61 -27.76 8.74
C ILE A 36 -9.07 -27.34 8.92
N ASP A 37 -9.30 -26.10 9.38
CA ASP A 37 -10.65 -25.57 9.58
C ASP A 37 -11.44 -25.52 8.27
N TYR A 38 -10.80 -25.10 7.17
CA TYR A 38 -11.43 -25.05 5.85
C TYR A 38 -11.72 -26.43 5.28
N CYS A 39 -10.80 -27.40 5.42
CA CYS A 39 -11.05 -28.78 5.01
C CYS A 39 -12.27 -29.36 5.74
N ASN A 40 -12.40 -29.11 7.05
CA ASN A 40 -13.57 -29.53 7.81
C ASN A 40 -14.86 -28.85 7.33
N LYS A 41 -14.79 -27.58 6.93
CA LYS A 41 -15.94 -26.86 6.37
C LYS A 41 -16.37 -27.46 5.03
N ILE A 42 -15.42 -27.74 4.14
CA ILE A 42 -15.69 -28.39 2.85
C ILE A 42 -16.31 -29.77 3.08
N ALA A 43 -15.73 -30.59 3.95
CA ALA A 43 -16.29 -31.90 4.27
C ALA A 43 -17.74 -31.82 4.78
N GLY A 44 -18.04 -30.82 5.62
CA GLY A 44 -19.40 -30.60 6.12
C GLY A 44 -20.38 -30.17 5.03
N ASN A 45 -19.95 -29.27 4.14
CA ASN A 45 -20.77 -28.79 3.02
C ASN A 45 -21.05 -29.89 1.99
N GLU A 46 -20.06 -30.74 1.70
CA GLU A 46 -20.12 -31.81 0.71
C GLU A 46 -20.63 -33.15 1.28
N GLY A 47 -20.99 -33.20 2.57
CA GLY A 47 -21.47 -34.43 3.22
C GLY A 47 -20.41 -35.54 3.38
N ILE A 48 -19.12 -35.23 3.24
CA ILE A 48 -18.04 -36.21 3.33
C ILE A 48 -17.82 -36.64 4.79
N LYS A 49 -17.96 -37.95 5.05
CA LYS A 49 -17.62 -38.54 6.36
C LYS A 49 -16.10 -38.55 6.56
N GLN A 50 -15.62 -37.70 7.46
CA GLN A 50 -14.21 -37.65 7.86
C GLN A 50 -13.93 -38.63 9.01
N ARG A 51 -12.79 -39.32 8.97
CA ARG A 51 -12.31 -40.17 10.07
C ARG A 51 -12.12 -39.39 11.36
N GLN A 52 -11.59 -38.18 11.27
CA GLN A 52 -11.38 -37.30 12.43
C GLN A 52 -11.26 -35.83 12.00
N ARG A 53 -11.93 -34.93 12.72
CA ARG A 53 -11.93 -33.47 12.41
C ARG A 53 -10.74 -32.69 13.00
N TYR A 54 -10.05 -33.23 14.00
CA TYR A 54 -8.91 -32.61 14.70
C TYR A 54 -9.12 -31.19 15.27
N THR A 55 -10.37 -30.72 15.42
CA THR A 55 -10.69 -29.32 15.80
C THR A 55 -10.09 -28.88 17.14
N LYS A 56 -10.22 -29.71 18.18
CA LYS A 56 -9.64 -29.46 19.51
C LYS A 56 -8.11 -29.53 19.50
N VAL A 57 -7.58 -30.56 18.84
CA VAL A 57 -6.14 -30.86 18.78
C VAL A 57 -5.38 -29.76 18.03
N SER A 58 -5.88 -29.34 16.85
CA SER A 58 -5.25 -28.29 16.05
C SER A 58 -5.21 -26.94 16.79
N LYS A 59 -6.28 -26.60 17.53
CA LYS A 59 -6.33 -25.42 18.39
C LYS A 59 -5.25 -25.46 19.48
N GLN A 60 -5.09 -26.59 20.17
CA GLN A 60 -4.07 -26.73 21.21
C GLN A 60 -2.65 -26.68 20.62
N MET A 61 -2.42 -27.29 19.45
CA MET A 61 -1.11 -27.23 18.78
C MET A 61 -0.72 -25.79 18.41
N VAL A 62 -1.66 -24.95 17.97
CA VAL A 62 -1.37 -23.52 17.72
C VAL A 62 -1.06 -22.77 19.02
N ARG A 63 -1.68 -23.11 20.15
CA ARG A 63 -1.32 -22.53 21.45
C ARG A 63 0.10 -22.93 21.87
N ASN A 64 0.49 -24.17 21.60
CA ASN A 64 1.81 -24.68 21.93
C ASN A 64 2.95 -23.99 21.13
N THR A 65 2.65 -23.40 19.97
CA THR A 65 3.64 -22.64 19.17
C THR A 65 3.88 -21.22 19.68
N TYR A 66 3.10 -20.76 20.65
CA TYR A 66 3.31 -19.46 21.30
C TYR A 66 4.70 -19.38 21.97
N ASN A 67 5.37 -18.24 21.82
CA ASN A 67 6.74 -18.01 22.29
C ASN A 67 7.73 -19.13 21.91
N GLY A 68 7.58 -19.70 20.71
CA GLY A 68 8.46 -20.77 20.22
C GLY A 68 9.94 -20.40 20.04
N LYS A 69 10.30 -19.11 20.19
CA LYS A 69 11.69 -18.65 20.25
C LYS A 69 12.34 -18.93 21.61
N HIS A 70 11.56 -19.09 22.68
CA HIS A 70 12.08 -19.36 24.02
C HIS A 70 12.70 -20.77 24.09
N PRO A 71 13.93 -20.95 24.60
CA PRO A 71 14.64 -22.23 24.59
C PRO A 71 13.81 -23.40 25.16
N LYS A 72 13.16 -23.20 26.32
CA LYS A 72 12.30 -24.20 26.96
C LYS A 72 11.07 -24.60 26.12
N ARG A 73 10.57 -23.74 25.24
CA ARG A 73 9.35 -23.97 24.43
C ARG A 73 9.65 -24.37 22.99
N ALA A 74 10.86 -24.11 22.51
CA ALA A 74 11.23 -24.29 21.11
C ALA A 74 11.01 -25.73 20.60
N LYS A 75 11.36 -26.74 21.42
CA LYS A 75 11.14 -28.16 21.07
C LYS A 75 9.66 -28.48 20.91
N ALA A 76 8.83 -28.06 21.88
CA ALA A 76 7.39 -28.27 21.84
C ALA A 76 6.71 -27.54 20.68
N ALA A 77 7.08 -26.28 20.43
CA ALA A 77 6.57 -25.49 19.32
C ALA A 77 6.89 -26.14 17.96
N ARG A 78 8.15 -26.56 17.74
CA ARG A 78 8.54 -27.26 16.50
C ARG A 78 7.78 -28.57 16.33
N LYS A 79 7.60 -29.36 17.39
CA LYS A 79 6.82 -30.61 17.37
C LYS A 79 5.36 -30.33 16.97
N SER A 80 4.70 -29.37 17.62
CA SER A 80 3.32 -29.02 17.31
C SER A 80 3.15 -28.45 15.90
N GLN A 81 4.12 -27.68 15.39
CA GLN A 81 4.10 -27.21 14.00
C GLN A 81 4.20 -28.37 13.00
N ARG A 82 5.10 -29.34 13.23
CA ARG A 82 5.20 -30.56 12.39
C ARG A 82 3.90 -31.35 12.41
N GLN A 83 3.31 -31.54 13.59
CA GLN A 83 2.04 -32.25 13.73
C GLN A 83 0.88 -31.54 13.02
N LEU A 84 0.78 -30.21 13.11
CA LEU A 84 -0.19 -29.42 12.35
C LEU A 84 -0.03 -29.63 10.85
N LYS A 85 1.20 -29.63 10.34
CA LYS A 85 1.49 -29.91 8.93
C LYS A 85 1.01 -31.31 8.52
N THR A 86 1.30 -32.32 9.33
CA THR A 86 0.85 -33.70 9.09
C THR A 86 -0.67 -33.81 9.07
N ILE A 87 -1.36 -33.20 10.03
CA ILE A 87 -2.83 -33.23 10.12
C ILE A 87 -3.45 -32.51 8.92
N ALA A 88 -2.95 -31.33 8.55
CA ALA A 88 -3.45 -30.58 7.41
C ALA A 88 -3.31 -31.38 6.10
N MET A 89 -2.13 -31.96 5.83
CA MET A 89 -1.93 -32.81 4.66
C MET A 89 -2.80 -34.06 4.67
N ARG A 90 -3.03 -34.66 5.86
CA ARG A 90 -3.92 -35.82 6.00
C ARG A 90 -5.34 -35.47 5.58
N LEU A 91 -5.88 -34.34 6.05
CA LEU A 91 -7.23 -33.90 5.71
C LEU A 91 -7.37 -33.51 4.24
N ILE A 92 -6.36 -32.85 3.65
CA ILE A 92 -6.34 -32.55 2.21
C ILE A 92 -6.45 -33.84 1.40
N ARG A 93 -5.62 -34.84 1.69
CA ARG A 93 -5.62 -36.13 0.97
C ARG A 93 -6.90 -36.93 1.21
N GLU A 94 -7.47 -36.85 2.41
CA GLU A 94 -8.74 -37.49 2.73
C GLU A 94 -9.89 -36.90 1.92
N LEU A 95 -9.96 -35.57 1.82
CA LEU A 95 -10.92 -34.91 0.94
C LEU A 95 -10.73 -35.30 -0.52
N GLN A 96 -9.50 -35.18 -1.04
CA GLN A 96 -9.21 -35.49 -2.45
C GLN A 96 -9.54 -36.93 -2.84
N ARG A 97 -9.42 -37.90 -1.92
CA ARG A 97 -9.80 -39.31 -2.19
C ARG A 97 -11.31 -39.56 -2.13
N ASN A 98 -12.05 -38.73 -1.41
CA ASN A 98 -13.48 -38.89 -1.21
C ASN A 98 -14.31 -37.97 -2.11
N PHE A 99 -13.68 -37.07 -2.87
CA PHE A 99 -14.35 -36.26 -3.87
C PHE A 99 -14.80 -37.10 -5.06
N ASN A 100 -15.96 -36.77 -5.61
CA ASN A 100 -16.34 -37.21 -6.96
C ASN A 100 -15.61 -36.36 -8.02
N ALA A 101 -15.76 -36.73 -9.30
CA ALA A 101 -15.06 -36.05 -10.40
C ALA A 101 -15.39 -34.54 -10.49
N GLU A 102 -16.65 -34.16 -10.28
CA GLU A 102 -17.11 -32.77 -10.32
C GLU A 102 -16.51 -31.94 -9.19
N GLN A 103 -16.56 -32.44 -7.96
CA GLN A 103 -15.96 -31.82 -6.78
C GLN A 103 -14.44 -31.70 -6.93
N GLN A 104 -13.79 -32.70 -7.52
CA GLN A 104 -12.35 -32.70 -7.72
C GLN A 104 -11.93 -31.58 -8.67
N GLU A 105 -12.67 -31.34 -9.75
CA GLU A 105 -12.40 -30.22 -10.65
C GLU A 105 -12.77 -28.88 -9.99
N PHE A 106 -13.92 -28.79 -9.31
CA PHE A 106 -14.36 -27.57 -8.63
C PHE A 106 -13.38 -27.08 -7.55
N TYR A 107 -12.83 -28.01 -6.75
CA TYR A 107 -11.91 -27.68 -5.64
C TYR A 107 -10.43 -27.74 -6.02
N LYS A 108 -10.09 -28.01 -7.28
CA LYS A 108 -8.71 -28.23 -7.74
C LYS A 108 -7.73 -27.12 -7.36
N ASP A 109 -8.07 -25.88 -7.69
CA ASP A 109 -7.23 -24.71 -7.39
C ASP A 109 -7.12 -24.46 -5.90
N LEU A 110 -8.21 -24.69 -5.16
CA LEU A 110 -8.26 -24.53 -3.72
C LEU A 110 -7.39 -25.57 -3.00
N MET A 111 -7.44 -26.84 -3.44
CA MET A 111 -6.60 -27.91 -2.90
C MET A 111 -5.12 -27.70 -3.25
N THR A 112 -4.84 -27.17 -4.43
CA THR A 112 -3.48 -26.76 -4.83
C THR A 112 -2.97 -25.65 -3.92
N LEU A 113 -3.79 -24.63 -3.65
CA LEU A 113 -3.47 -23.54 -2.73
C LEU A 113 -3.22 -24.06 -1.31
N TYR A 114 -4.10 -24.90 -0.77
CA TYR A 114 -3.97 -25.47 0.57
C TYR A 114 -2.71 -26.33 0.70
N THR A 115 -2.43 -27.15 -0.31
CA THR A 115 -1.21 -27.94 -0.36
C THR A 115 0.02 -27.04 -0.33
N LYS A 116 0.08 -26.01 -1.19
CA LYS A 116 1.19 -25.03 -1.22
C LYS A 116 1.37 -24.33 0.14
N VAL A 117 0.28 -23.89 0.77
CA VAL A 117 0.30 -23.23 2.10
C VAL A 117 0.90 -24.12 3.19
N VAL A 118 0.66 -25.43 3.12
CA VAL A 118 1.12 -26.39 4.13
C VAL A 118 2.55 -26.88 3.83
N THR A 119 2.93 -26.99 2.56
CA THR A 119 4.24 -27.52 2.14
C THR A 119 5.34 -26.48 2.07
N GLN A 120 4.99 -25.21 1.84
CA GLN A 120 5.94 -24.09 1.68
C GLN A 120 6.97 -23.99 2.84
N LYS A 121 8.19 -23.57 2.48
CA LYS A 121 9.30 -23.29 3.39
C LYS A 121 9.50 -21.77 3.52
N ARG A 122 10.44 -21.38 4.39
CA ARG A 122 10.74 -19.98 4.69
C ARG A 122 11.29 -19.21 3.47
N ASN A 123 12.12 -19.86 2.66
CA ASN A 123 12.86 -19.23 1.57
C ASN A 123 12.23 -19.51 0.20
N ASP A 124 11.02 -20.07 0.16
CA ASP A 124 10.33 -20.32 -1.09
C ASP A 124 9.92 -18.98 -1.73
N ALA A 125 10.08 -18.90 -3.05
CA ALA A 125 9.52 -17.82 -3.84
C ALA A 125 7.99 -17.84 -3.75
N ASP A 126 7.36 -16.67 -3.73
CA ASP A 126 5.90 -16.51 -3.68
C ASP A 126 5.21 -17.30 -2.56
N LYS A 127 5.82 -17.25 -1.37
CA LYS A 127 5.24 -17.79 -0.13
C LYS A 127 3.88 -17.15 0.15
N ILE A 128 2.89 -17.97 0.49
CA ILE A 128 1.54 -17.52 0.80
C ILE A 128 1.44 -17.15 2.28
N TYR A 129 1.09 -15.90 2.54
CA TYR A 129 0.90 -15.37 3.88
C TYR A 129 -0.57 -15.35 4.32
N SER A 130 -1.52 -15.43 3.38
CA SER A 130 -2.94 -15.47 3.70
C SER A 130 -3.71 -16.30 2.69
N ILE A 131 -4.54 -17.23 3.18
CA ILE A 131 -5.36 -18.11 2.33
C ILE A 131 -6.45 -17.31 1.59
N HIS A 132 -7.09 -16.35 2.27
CA HIS A 132 -8.16 -15.53 1.68
C HIS A 132 -7.63 -14.31 0.91
N LYS A 133 -6.33 -14.01 1.00
CA LYS A 133 -5.64 -12.99 0.21
C LYS A 133 -4.27 -13.51 -0.26
N PRO A 134 -4.22 -14.45 -1.22
CA PRO A 134 -2.97 -15.10 -1.66
C PRO A 134 -1.92 -14.14 -2.23
N PHE A 135 -2.36 -12.99 -2.72
CA PHE A 135 -1.53 -11.88 -3.21
C PHE A 135 -0.88 -11.04 -2.09
N THR A 136 -1.07 -11.39 -0.82
CA THR A 136 -0.36 -10.73 0.30
C THR A 136 1.12 -11.11 0.26
N ARG A 137 2.00 -10.11 0.31
CA ARG A 137 3.46 -10.30 0.31
C ARG A 137 4.05 -9.83 1.64
N CYS A 138 5.20 -10.42 2.00
CA CYS A 138 5.97 -10.00 3.15
C CYS A 138 7.03 -9.00 2.68
N ILE A 139 6.99 -7.78 3.22
CA ILE A 139 7.93 -6.72 2.88
C ILE A 139 8.71 -6.38 4.13
N ALA A 140 10.04 -6.54 4.05
CA ALA A 140 10.92 -6.24 5.17
C ALA A 140 11.00 -4.73 5.39
N LYS A 141 10.90 -4.33 6.65
CA LYS A 141 11.11 -2.96 7.11
C LYS A 141 12.49 -2.84 7.74
N GLY A 142 13.19 -1.74 7.45
CA GLY A 142 14.43 -1.37 8.14
C GLY A 142 14.22 -0.84 9.57
N LYS A 143 13.11 -1.15 10.24
CA LYS A 143 12.74 -0.61 11.56
C LYS A 143 12.77 -1.71 12.63
N ALA A 144 13.36 -1.43 13.79
CA ALA A 144 13.55 -2.42 14.85
C ALA A 144 12.23 -2.95 15.46
N HIS A 145 11.21 -2.09 15.63
CA HIS A 145 9.94 -2.45 16.29
C HIS A 145 8.93 -3.19 15.38
N SER A 146 9.11 -3.12 14.05
CA SER A 146 8.27 -3.81 13.07
C SER A 146 9.16 -4.20 11.89
N GLN A 147 9.64 -5.45 11.92
CA GLN A 147 10.58 -5.98 10.93
C GLN A 147 9.92 -6.33 9.59
N TYR A 148 8.61 -6.59 9.58
CA TYR A 148 7.87 -7.05 8.40
C TYR A 148 6.47 -6.44 8.36
N GLU A 149 6.06 -5.99 7.17
CA GLU A 149 4.67 -5.66 6.83
C GLU A 149 4.11 -6.75 5.90
N PHE A 150 2.84 -7.10 6.08
CA PHE A 150 2.14 -8.09 5.25
C PHE A 150 1.08 -7.40 4.40
N GLY A 151 1.39 -7.21 3.13
CA GLY A 151 0.57 -6.36 2.27
C GLY A 151 1.06 -6.31 0.84
N ASN A 152 0.66 -5.25 0.15
CA ASN A 152 1.01 -4.98 -1.23
C ASN A 152 1.81 -3.68 -1.31
N LYS A 153 2.80 -3.66 -2.20
CA LYS A 153 3.56 -2.44 -2.48
C LYS A 153 2.66 -1.48 -3.24
N VAL A 154 2.68 -0.21 -2.86
CA VAL A 154 1.95 0.87 -3.51
C VAL A 154 2.94 1.97 -3.84
N GLY A 155 3.08 2.28 -5.12
CA GLY A 155 3.83 3.43 -5.59
C GLY A 155 2.92 4.65 -5.73
N LEU A 156 3.47 5.84 -5.51
CA LEU A 156 2.76 7.10 -5.71
C LEU A 156 3.63 8.15 -6.41
N ILE A 157 2.98 9.06 -7.13
CA ILE A 157 3.59 10.26 -7.73
C ILE A 157 2.83 11.48 -7.22
N THR A 158 3.56 12.51 -6.78
CA THR A 158 2.99 13.77 -6.28
C THR A 158 3.67 14.99 -6.88
N THR A 159 2.96 16.13 -6.86
CA THR A 159 3.53 17.41 -7.28
C THR A 159 4.63 17.89 -6.33
N ALA A 160 5.70 18.49 -6.87
CA ALA A 160 6.81 19.00 -6.07
C ALA A 160 6.68 20.49 -5.68
N ASN A 161 5.66 21.19 -6.19
CA ASN A 161 5.41 22.62 -5.95
C ASN A 161 5.39 22.98 -4.45
N LYS A 162 5.78 24.22 -4.15
CA LYS A 162 5.55 24.83 -2.83
C LYS A 162 4.04 25.01 -2.64
N GLY A 163 3.49 24.51 -1.53
CA GLY A 163 2.07 24.58 -1.22
C GLY A 163 1.37 23.22 -1.21
N LYS A 164 0.12 23.18 -1.67
CA LYS A 164 -0.73 21.97 -1.63
C LYS A 164 -0.25 20.94 -2.65
N LYS A 165 0.06 19.75 -2.15
CA LYS A 165 0.54 18.63 -2.95
C LYS A 165 -0.63 17.76 -3.40
N ILE A 166 -0.65 17.44 -4.68
CA ILE A 166 -1.69 16.63 -5.31
C ILE A 166 -1.03 15.33 -5.77
N ILE A 167 -1.75 14.22 -5.65
CA ILE A 167 -1.32 12.91 -6.15
C ILE A 167 -1.71 12.82 -7.61
N LEU A 168 -0.74 12.55 -8.47
CA LEU A 168 -0.91 12.46 -9.92
C LEU A 168 -1.09 11.00 -10.36
N GLY A 169 -0.44 10.06 -9.69
CA GLY A 169 -0.51 8.64 -9.97
C GLY A 169 -0.39 7.81 -8.70
N ILE A 170 -1.10 6.68 -8.65
CA ILE A 170 -1.01 5.72 -7.56
C ILE A 170 -1.31 4.30 -8.06
N LYS A 171 -0.38 3.38 -7.81
CA LYS A 171 -0.48 2.00 -8.32
C LYS A 171 -0.06 0.99 -7.26
N ALA A 172 -0.91 0.01 -7.02
CA ALA A 172 -0.65 -1.13 -6.17
C ALA A 172 -0.10 -2.30 -7.00
N PHE A 173 0.81 -3.05 -6.42
CA PHE A 173 1.47 -4.18 -7.04
C PHE A 173 1.16 -5.47 -6.29
N LEU A 174 0.72 -6.50 -7.02
CA LEU A 174 0.46 -7.83 -6.48
C LEU A 174 1.75 -8.56 -6.12
N GLN A 175 2.79 -8.32 -6.91
CA GLN A 175 4.14 -8.79 -6.63
C GLN A 175 4.93 -7.76 -5.83
N THR A 176 6.16 -8.11 -5.44
CA THR A 176 7.11 -7.19 -4.81
C THR A 176 8.16 -6.74 -5.83
N PRO A 177 7.80 -5.87 -6.80
CA PRO A 177 8.77 -5.34 -7.74
C PRO A 177 9.83 -4.55 -6.98
N TYR A 178 11.03 -4.48 -7.55
CA TYR A 178 12.04 -3.54 -7.11
C TYR A 178 11.54 -2.10 -7.25
N ASP A 179 11.91 -1.20 -6.34
CA ASP A 179 11.33 0.14 -6.24
C ASP A 179 11.49 0.94 -7.54
N GLY A 180 12.65 0.88 -8.20
CA GLY A 180 12.87 1.50 -9.51
C GLY A 180 11.92 1.00 -10.61
N HIS A 181 11.50 -0.27 -10.56
CA HIS A 181 10.56 -0.84 -11.53
C HIS A 181 9.10 -0.42 -11.28
N THR A 182 8.82 0.27 -10.17
CA THR A 182 7.47 0.82 -9.92
C THR A 182 7.19 2.10 -10.69
N ILE A 183 8.24 2.79 -11.17
CA ILE A 183 8.14 4.10 -11.82
C ILE A 183 7.43 4.00 -13.18
N GLU A 184 7.85 3.05 -14.03
CA GLU A 184 7.28 2.86 -15.37
C GLU A 184 5.76 2.58 -15.33
N PRO A 185 5.25 1.64 -14.51
CA PRO A 185 3.82 1.41 -14.35
C PRO A 185 3.02 2.61 -13.82
N LEU A 186 3.64 3.50 -13.04
CA LEU A 186 3.00 4.73 -12.55
C LEU A 186 2.92 5.80 -13.66
N LEU A 187 3.97 5.94 -14.46
CA LEU A 187 3.98 6.85 -15.62
C LEU A 187 2.97 6.39 -16.68
N GLU A 188 2.88 5.10 -16.94
CA GLU A 188 1.81 4.50 -17.77
C GLU A 188 0.42 4.89 -17.27
N GLN A 189 0.16 4.75 -15.97
CA GLN A 189 -1.13 5.11 -15.39
C GLN A 189 -1.46 6.60 -15.63
N MET A 190 -0.46 7.48 -15.51
CA MET A 190 -0.63 8.91 -15.78
C MET A 190 -0.99 9.18 -17.25
N GLU A 191 -0.28 8.56 -18.19
CA GLU A 191 -0.57 8.69 -19.63
C GLU A 191 -1.97 8.17 -19.97
N THR A 192 -2.34 6.98 -19.49
CA THR A 192 -3.68 6.40 -19.72
C THR A 192 -4.79 7.26 -19.12
N SER A 193 -4.49 8.01 -18.05
CA SER A 193 -5.43 8.97 -17.45
C SER A 193 -5.47 10.32 -18.19
N GLY A 194 -4.79 10.46 -19.34
CA GLY A 194 -4.73 11.69 -20.13
C GLY A 194 -3.84 12.79 -19.52
N GLN A 195 -2.99 12.47 -18.55
CA GLN A 195 -2.09 13.45 -17.93
C GLN A 195 -0.80 13.60 -18.73
N LYS A 196 -0.32 14.83 -18.87
CA LYS A 196 0.99 15.10 -19.48
C LYS A 196 2.12 14.59 -18.58
N LEU A 197 3.05 13.83 -19.16
CA LEU A 197 4.22 13.35 -18.42
C LEU A 197 5.14 14.51 -17.98
N PRO A 198 5.72 14.41 -16.76
CA PRO A 198 6.64 15.42 -16.26
C PRO A 198 8.01 15.32 -16.94
N LYS A 199 8.78 16.41 -16.96
CA LYS A 199 10.15 16.38 -17.51
C LYS A 199 11.10 15.56 -16.64
N GLU A 200 10.87 15.53 -15.34
CA GLU A 200 11.74 14.87 -14.37
C GLU A 200 10.92 14.26 -13.21
N LEU A 201 11.37 13.12 -12.71
CA LEU A 201 10.81 12.43 -11.55
C LEU A 201 11.92 12.23 -10.52
N VAL A 202 11.69 12.69 -9.29
CA VAL A 202 12.65 12.60 -8.19
C VAL A 202 12.26 11.44 -7.29
N TYR A 203 13.18 10.49 -7.14
CA TYR A 203 13.03 9.32 -6.28
C TYR A 203 14.16 9.31 -5.23
N ASP A 204 14.02 8.48 -4.20
CA ASP A 204 15.12 8.17 -3.30
C ASP A 204 16.14 7.19 -3.92
N ARG A 205 17.10 6.68 -3.13
CA ARG A 205 18.10 5.71 -3.63
C ARG A 205 17.52 4.34 -3.99
N GLY A 206 16.32 4.00 -3.51
CA GLY A 206 15.61 2.77 -3.88
C GLY A 206 15.20 2.76 -5.35
N GLY A 207 14.99 3.93 -5.95
CA GLY A 207 14.62 4.09 -7.36
C GLY A 207 15.73 3.84 -8.38
N ARG A 208 16.87 3.23 -7.99
CA ARG A 208 18.00 2.97 -8.91
C ARG A 208 17.52 2.17 -10.12
N GLY A 209 18.05 2.44 -11.29
CA GLY A 209 17.62 1.76 -12.52
C GLY A 209 17.88 2.61 -13.75
N LYS A 210 16.95 2.56 -14.71
CA LYS A 210 16.98 3.37 -15.93
C LYS A 210 17.04 4.85 -15.56
N SER A 211 17.91 5.62 -16.22
CA SER A 211 18.03 7.06 -16.01
C SER A 211 16.89 7.86 -16.64
N GLU A 212 16.17 7.24 -17.57
CA GLU A 212 15.06 7.83 -18.31
C GLU A 212 14.03 6.74 -18.64
N ILE A 213 12.75 7.07 -18.49
CA ILE A 213 11.62 6.18 -18.80
C ILE A 213 10.56 7.04 -19.48
N LYS A 214 10.13 6.66 -20.69
CA LYS A 214 9.10 7.40 -21.45
C LYS A 214 9.38 8.91 -21.60
N GLY A 215 10.64 9.29 -21.84
CA GLY A 215 11.04 10.70 -21.94
C GLY A 215 11.12 11.44 -20.60
N VAL A 216 10.87 10.76 -19.47
CA VAL A 216 10.93 11.32 -18.11
C VAL A 216 12.29 11.01 -17.50
N LYS A 217 13.04 12.05 -17.16
CA LYS A 217 14.34 11.90 -16.47
C LYS A 217 14.15 11.44 -15.03
N ILE A 218 14.82 10.38 -14.62
CA ILE A 218 14.79 9.87 -13.24
C ILE A 218 15.99 10.39 -12.46
N SER A 219 15.71 11.14 -11.40
CA SER A 219 16.72 11.80 -10.56
C SER A 219 16.78 11.19 -9.17
N ILE A 220 17.96 10.70 -8.81
CA ILE A 220 18.26 9.95 -7.58
C ILE A 220 19.43 10.62 -6.84
N PRO A 221 19.44 10.64 -5.49
CA PRO A 221 20.55 11.18 -4.72
C PRO A 221 21.86 10.45 -5.03
N SER A 222 22.80 11.15 -5.65
CA SER A 222 24.16 10.68 -5.95
C SER A 222 25.20 11.57 -5.27
N THR A 223 26.41 11.04 -5.08
CA THR A 223 27.55 11.81 -4.58
C THR A 223 27.82 12.98 -5.52
N PRO A 224 27.91 14.23 -5.01
CA PRO A 224 28.27 15.38 -5.84
C PRO A 224 29.60 15.14 -6.55
N ARG A 225 29.69 15.55 -7.82
CA ARG A 225 30.93 15.41 -8.59
C ARG A 225 31.92 16.49 -8.13
N LYS A 226 33.23 16.20 -8.20
CA LYS A 226 34.29 17.18 -7.86
C LYS A 226 34.15 18.49 -8.67
N LYS A 227 33.70 18.38 -9.92
CA LYS A 227 33.43 19.49 -10.85
C LYS A 227 32.09 20.23 -10.63
N ASP A 228 31.22 19.76 -9.74
CA ASP A 228 29.94 20.45 -9.51
C ASP A 228 30.20 21.80 -8.81
N THR A 229 29.64 22.88 -9.34
CA THR A 229 29.70 24.19 -8.69
C THR A 229 28.91 24.20 -7.39
N VAL A 230 29.20 25.14 -6.48
CA VAL A 230 28.46 25.30 -5.21
C VAL A 230 26.96 25.44 -5.46
N TYR A 231 26.57 26.23 -6.47
CA TYR A 231 25.19 26.41 -6.89
C TYR A 231 24.52 25.10 -7.34
N GLN A 232 25.21 24.28 -8.14
CA GLN A 232 24.70 22.98 -8.59
C GLN A 232 24.52 22.01 -7.42
N LYS A 233 25.47 21.98 -6.47
CA LYS A 233 25.38 21.18 -5.24
C LYS A 233 24.17 21.58 -4.40
N GLN A 234 23.95 22.88 -4.20
CA GLN A 234 22.82 23.41 -3.43
C GLN A 234 21.48 23.10 -4.11
N THR A 235 21.41 23.23 -5.43
CA THR A 235 20.21 22.93 -6.22
C THR A 235 19.82 21.45 -6.12
N LYS A 236 20.79 20.55 -6.28
CA LYS A 236 20.59 19.10 -6.08
C LYS A 236 20.10 18.82 -4.65
N ARG A 237 20.76 19.40 -3.63
CA ARG A 237 20.37 19.22 -2.22
C ARG A 237 18.94 19.69 -1.95
N LYS A 238 18.55 20.86 -2.46
CA LYS A 238 17.20 21.40 -2.31
C LYS A 238 16.16 20.50 -2.97
N LYS A 239 16.44 19.99 -4.18
CA LYS A 239 15.56 19.06 -4.90
C LYS A 239 15.27 17.80 -4.09
N PHE A 240 16.32 17.13 -3.59
CA PHE A 240 16.15 15.90 -2.80
C PHE A 240 15.56 16.15 -1.41
N ARG A 241 15.79 17.35 -0.82
CA ARG A 241 15.09 17.75 0.41
C ARG A 241 13.59 17.93 0.19
N THR A 242 13.17 18.44 -0.97
CA THR A 242 11.75 18.55 -1.32
C THR A 242 11.07 17.18 -1.44
N ARG A 243 11.79 16.14 -1.88
CA ARG A 243 11.27 14.75 -1.97
C ARG A 243 10.80 14.22 -0.62
N ALA A 244 11.48 14.58 0.48
CA ALA A 244 11.08 14.18 1.83
C ALA A 244 9.66 14.63 2.20
N ALA A 245 9.08 15.59 1.48
CA ALA A 245 7.70 16.00 1.68
C ALA A 245 6.65 14.97 1.21
N ILE A 246 7.05 13.88 0.53
CA ILE A 246 6.15 12.74 0.29
C ILE A 246 5.87 11.95 1.56
N GLU A 247 6.82 11.82 2.48
CA GLU A 247 6.66 10.98 3.66
C GLU A 247 5.47 11.40 4.54
N PRO A 248 5.25 12.71 4.81
CA PRO A 248 4.02 13.16 5.48
C PRO A 248 2.74 12.85 4.69
N ILE A 249 2.77 12.90 3.36
CA ILE A 249 1.61 12.55 2.52
C ILE A 249 1.28 11.08 2.69
N ILE A 250 2.27 10.19 2.61
CA ILE A 250 2.08 8.75 2.86
C ILE A 250 1.53 8.54 4.27
N GLY A 251 2.05 9.28 5.26
CA GLY A 251 1.55 9.27 6.64
C GLY A 251 0.05 9.57 6.69
N HIS A 252 -0.38 10.71 6.14
CA HIS A 252 -1.79 11.10 6.09
C HIS A 252 -2.64 10.13 5.27
N LEU A 253 -2.14 9.63 4.14
CA LEU A 253 -2.85 8.62 3.36
C LEU A 253 -3.12 7.38 4.21
N LYS A 254 -2.14 6.96 5.01
CA LYS A 254 -2.26 5.81 5.91
C LYS A 254 -3.26 6.05 7.03
N THR A 255 -3.16 7.17 7.74
CA THR A 255 -3.96 7.45 8.95
C THR A 255 -5.34 7.98 8.62
N ASP A 256 -5.43 8.97 7.74
CA ASP A 256 -6.63 9.77 7.53
C ASP A 256 -7.47 9.21 6.37
N PHE A 257 -6.83 8.58 5.38
CA PHE A 257 -7.48 8.09 4.15
C PHE A 257 -7.43 6.57 3.99
N ARG A 258 -7.22 5.84 5.09
CA ARG A 258 -7.32 4.36 5.16
C ARG A 258 -6.38 3.59 4.22
N LEU A 259 -5.32 4.21 3.70
CA LEU A 259 -4.31 3.50 2.89
C LEU A 259 -3.54 2.45 3.71
N ALA A 260 -3.48 2.60 5.04
CA ALA A 260 -2.70 1.70 5.90
C ALA A 260 -3.11 0.24 5.75
N LYS A 261 -4.41 -0.02 5.61
CA LYS A 261 -4.98 -1.36 5.67
C LYS A 261 -6.06 -1.56 4.61
N ASN A 262 -5.86 -2.54 3.74
CA ASN A 262 -6.80 -2.92 2.69
C ASN A 262 -7.84 -3.93 3.20
N TYR A 263 -9.10 -3.54 3.14
CA TYR A 263 -10.27 -4.34 3.53
C TYR A 263 -10.92 -5.05 2.35
N PHE A 264 -10.73 -4.59 1.11
CA PHE A 264 -11.35 -5.18 -0.07
C PHE A 264 -10.84 -6.61 -0.33
N MET A 265 -11.72 -7.45 -0.86
CA MET A 265 -11.38 -8.80 -1.31
C MET A 265 -10.94 -8.79 -2.78
N GLY A 266 -10.24 -9.84 -3.19
CA GLY A 266 -9.73 -9.98 -4.57
C GLY A 266 -8.46 -9.20 -4.87
N GLU A 267 -7.81 -9.56 -5.98
CA GLU A 267 -6.54 -8.98 -6.43
C GLU A 267 -6.68 -7.51 -6.88
N THR A 268 -7.86 -7.08 -7.29
CA THR A 268 -8.15 -5.67 -7.60
C THR A 268 -8.25 -4.79 -6.34
N GLY A 269 -8.51 -5.40 -5.17
CA GLY A 269 -8.75 -4.69 -3.92
C GLY A 269 -7.65 -3.71 -3.49
N PRO A 270 -6.36 -4.08 -3.51
CA PRO A 270 -5.26 -3.16 -3.21
C PRO A 270 -5.25 -1.91 -4.10
N GLN A 271 -5.46 -2.08 -5.41
CA GLN A 271 -5.49 -0.97 -6.37
C GLN A 271 -6.68 -0.05 -6.10
N ILE A 272 -7.87 -0.61 -5.85
CA ILE A 272 -9.09 0.15 -5.53
C ILE A 272 -8.88 0.97 -4.25
N ASN A 273 -8.38 0.36 -3.17
CA ASN A 273 -8.14 1.07 -1.92
C ASN A 273 -7.14 2.22 -2.09
N ALA A 274 -6.07 1.98 -2.87
CA ALA A 274 -5.07 3.00 -3.14
C ALA A 274 -5.66 4.18 -3.93
N LEU A 275 -6.44 3.91 -4.99
CA LEU A 275 -7.13 4.94 -5.75
C LEU A 275 -8.09 5.76 -4.88
N LEU A 276 -8.93 5.10 -4.07
CA LEU A 276 -9.86 5.80 -3.17
C LEU A 276 -9.14 6.70 -2.17
N ALA A 277 -8.03 6.23 -1.58
CA ALA A 277 -7.22 7.03 -0.67
C ALA A 277 -6.63 8.26 -1.36
N ALA A 278 -6.10 8.10 -2.58
CA ALA A 278 -5.54 9.21 -3.35
C ALA A 278 -6.63 10.21 -3.81
N THR A 279 -7.78 9.72 -4.25
CA THR A 279 -8.93 10.55 -4.63
C THR A 279 -9.40 11.38 -3.44
N ALA A 280 -9.57 10.77 -2.26
CA ALA A 280 -9.99 11.48 -1.06
C ALA A 280 -8.97 12.56 -0.64
N TRP A 281 -7.66 12.27 -0.73
CA TRP A 281 -6.62 13.28 -0.53
C TRP A 281 -6.75 14.45 -1.51
N ASN A 282 -6.87 14.15 -2.80
CA ASN A 282 -6.98 15.17 -3.85
C ASN A 282 -8.24 16.03 -3.68
N MET A 283 -9.39 15.41 -3.37
CA MET A 283 -10.64 16.12 -3.08
C MET A 283 -10.51 17.02 -1.85
N LYS A 284 -9.87 16.57 -0.77
CA LYS A 284 -9.58 17.42 0.39
C LYS A 284 -8.73 18.63 -0.01
N LYS A 285 -7.70 18.45 -0.84
CA LYS A 285 -6.86 19.57 -1.32
C LYS A 285 -7.63 20.55 -2.20
N MET A 286 -8.53 20.05 -3.03
CA MET A 286 -9.46 20.89 -3.79
C MET A 286 -10.38 21.69 -2.86
N MET A 287 -11.01 21.06 -1.87
CA MET A 287 -11.86 21.73 -0.88
C MET A 287 -11.10 22.80 -0.09
N GLU A 288 -9.87 22.49 0.34
CA GLU A 288 -9.02 23.49 1.00
C GLU A 288 -8.78 24.69 0.07
N LEU A 289 -8.57 24.49 -1.24
CA LEU A 289 -8.38 25.60 -2.20
C LEU A 289 -9.66 26.44 -2.37
N LEU A 290 -10.81 25.78 -2.52
CA LEU A 290 -12.10 26.46 -2.63
C LEU A 290 -12.41 27.28 -1.38
N LYS A 291 -12.16 26.74 -0.18
CA LYS A 291 -12.34 27.47 1.08
C LYS A 291 -11.52 28.76 1.11
N HIS A 292 -10.25 28.73 0.69
CA HIS A 292 -9.41 29.94 0.65
C HIS A 292 -9.94 30.96 -0.35
N LYS A 293 -10.41 30.51 -1.53
CA LYS A 293 -10.99 31.40 -2.54
C LYS A 293 -12.28 32.07 -2.06
N ILE A 294 -13.16 31.32 -1.40
CA ILE A 294 -14.43 31.84 -0.85
C ILE A 294 -14.15 32.86 0.25
N ILE A 295 -13.24 32.55 1.18
CA ILE A 295 -12.84 33.48 2.23
C ILE A 295 -12.25 34.76 1.64
N PHE A 296 -11.37 34.63 0.64
CA PHE A 296 -10.80 35.78 -0.06
C PHE A 296 -11.89 36.62 -0.74
N LEU A 297 -12.82 35.99 -1.47
CA LEU A 297 -13.95 36.67 -2.11
C LEU A 297 -14.79 37.46 -1.09
N PHE A 298 -15.08 36.85 0.07
CA PHE A 298 -15.81 37.51 1.15
C PHE A 298 -15.07 38.75 1.65
N TYR A 299 -13.76 38.65 1.91
CA TYR A 299 -12.94 39.80 2.30
C TYR A 299 -12.91 40.89 1.23
N THR A 300 -12.79 40.53 -0.06
CA THR A 300 -12.80 41.52 -1.15
C THR A 300 -14.14 42.25 -1.25
N ILE A 301 -15.26 41.54 -1.06
CA ILE A 301 -16.60 42.13 -1.05
C ILE A 301 -16.74 43.09 0.14
N GLN A 302 -16.31 42.69 1.34
CA GLN A 302 -16.30 43.56 2.51
C GLN A 302 -15.48 44.83 2.26
N ILE A 303 -14.25 44.71 1.77
CA ILE A 303 -13.41 45.86 1.45
C ILE A 303 -14.09 46.78 0.43
N MET A 304 -14.69 46.23 -0.62
CA MET A 304 -15.42 47.02 -1.63
C MET A 304 -16.64 47.75 -1.03
N LEU A 305 -17.37 47.12 -0.12
CA LEU A 305 -18.52 47.74 0.57
C LEU A 305 -18.09 48.88 1.51
N PHE A 306 -17.02 48.68 2.29
CA PHE A 306 -16.53 49.67 3.28
C PHE A 306 -15.56 50.72 2.70
N SER A 307 -15.03 50.51 1.49
CA SER A 307 -14.17 51.48 0.78
C SER A 307 -14.95 52.34 -0.22
N ASN A 308 -16.22 52.03 -0.47
CA ASN A 308 -17.07 52.81 -1.37
C ASN A 308 -17.43 54.16 -0.73
N PRO A 309 -17.14 55.31 -1.36
CA PRO A 309 -17.37 56.64 -0.77
C PRO A 309 -18.84 56.91 -0.44
N VAL A 310 -19.79 56.25 -1.12
CA VAL A 310 -21.23 56.36 -0.85
C VAL A 310 -21.61 55.82 0.54
N PHE A 311 -20.94 54.76 1.02
CA PHE A 311 -21.17 54.21 2.37
C PHE A 311 -20.43 55.02 3.46
N LYS A 312 -19.25 55.57 3.15
CA LYS A 312 -18.54 56.50 4.04
C LYS A 312 -19.32 57.80 4.26
N ASN A 313 -19.93 58.35 3.22
CA ASN A 313 -20.69 59.60 3.32
C ASN A 313 -22.02 59.44 4.08
N LYS A 314 -22.68 58.27 3.98
CA LYS A 314 -23.91 57.98 4.77
C LYS A 314 -23.66 57.76 6.26
N LEU A 315 -22.47 57.29 6.65
CA LEU A 315 -22.09 57.18 8.06
C LEU A 315 -21.74 58.55 8.68
N ASN A 316 -21.17 59.47 7.90
CA ASN A 316 -20.87 60.82 8.36
C ASN A 316 -22.10 61.77 8.32
N SER A 317 -23.12 61.49 7.50
CA SER A 317 -24.34 62.31 7.42
C SER A 317 -25.40 61.96 8.47
N GLY A 318 -25.14 60.98 9.35
CA GLY A 318 -26.02 60.61 10.47
C GLY A 318 -25.57 61.18 11.83
N PHE A 319 -24.54 62.03 11.84
CA PHE A 319 -23.98 62.71 13.01
C PHE A 319 -23.96 64.24 12.85
N CYS A 320 -25.07 64.82 12.35
CA CYS A 320 -25.37 66.24 12.52
C CYS A 320 -26.68 66.39 13.29
#